data_AF-A0AB38YE26-F1
#
_entry.id   AF-A0AB38YE26-F1
#
_cell.length_a   1.000
_cell.length_b   1.000
_cell.length_c   1.000
_cell.angle_alpha   90.00
_cell.angle_beta   90.00
_cell.angle_gamma   90.00
#
_symmetry.space_group_name_H-M   'P 1'
#
loop_
_entity.id
_entity.type
_entity.pdbx_description
1 polymer ?
#
loop_
_entity_poly.entity_id
_entity_poly.type
_entity_poly.pdbx_seq_one_letter_code
_entity_poly.pdbx_strand_id
1 'polypeptide(L)'
;MTVHKIGKKITGYEVVSAEKAAAEAKASAPQLQQIHESLDRPEVLLGSTYKIKTPMSEHALYVTINDIVLNQGTEHEERWPFEVFINSKNMDHFQWVVALTRVISAVFRKGGDVTFLVDEMKAVFDPQGGYFKPGGKFMPSLVAEIGDAIESHMKMIGLIKDEGLSEHQMKLINEKRAEYEKLNGGSAAKAAAADSGFPPDAHLCNKCNTKAVVILDGCQTCLNCGDSKCG
;
A
#
# COMPACT_ATOMS: atom_id res chain seq x y z
N MET A 1 -33.56 -1.77 40.46
CA MET A 1 -33.30 -3.21 40.73
C MET A 1 -34.64 -3.91 40.82
N THR A 2 -34.98 -4.72 39.80
CA THR A 2 -36.26 -5.40 39.70
C THR A 2 -36.20 -6.70 40.50
N VAL A 3 -36.96 -6.81 41.58
CA VAL A 3 -36.97 -7.99 42.45
C VAL A 3 -37.87 -9.05 41.82
N HIS A 4 -37.28 -10.11 41.28
CA HIS A 4 -38.02 -11.26 40.77
C HIS A 4 -38.37 -12.21 41.92
N LYS A 5 -39.64 -12.25 42.32
CA LYS A 5 -40.15 -13.23 43.30
C LYS A 5 -40.48 -14.54 42.61
N ILE A 6 -39.75 -15.60 42.98
CA ILE A 6 -40.00 -16.96 42.49
C ILE A 6 -41.02 -17.63 43.42
N GLY A 7 -42.23 -17.87 42.93
CA GLY A 7 -43.34 -18.45 43.71
C GLY A 7 -43.44 -19.98 43.70
N LYS A 8 -42.56 -20.68 42.98
CA LYS A 8 -42.56 -22.15 42.86
C LYS A 8 -41.29 -22.74 43.46
N LYS A 9 -41.39 -23.95 44.03
CA LYS A 9 -40.26 -24.68 44.61
C LYS A 9 -39.25 -24.99 43.49
N ILE A 10 -38.02 -24.49 43.62
CA ILE A 10 -36.95 -24.76 42.65
C ILE A 10 -36.52 -26.22 42.83
N THR A 11 -36.83 -27.08 41.87
CA THR A 11 -36.54 -28.52 41.92
C THR A 11 -35.22 -28.89 41.22
N GLY A 12 -34.53 -27.91 40.65
CA GLY A 12 -33.21 -28.06 40.04
C GLY A 12 -32.65 -26.69 39.73
N TYR A 13 -31.34 -26.53 39.93
CA TYR A 13 -30.58 -25.37 39.48
C TYR A 13 -29.31 -25.88 38.80
N GLU A 14 -28.95 -25.27 37.68
CA GLU A 14 -27.67 -25.52 37.02
C GLU A 14 -26.89 -24.21 37.07
N VAL A 15 -25.72 -24.24 37.71
CA VAL A 15 -24.82 -23.08 37.76
C VAL A 15 -24.03 -23.09 36.45
N VAL A 16 -24.31 -22.13 35.58
CA VAL A 16 -23.52 -21.95 34.35
C VAL A 16 -22.10 -21.63 34.76
N SER A 17 -21.17 -22.56 34.51
CA SER A 17 -19.75 -22.32 34.77
C SER A 17 -19.22 -21.28 33.79
N ALA A 18 -18.21 -20.52 34.21
CA ALA A 18 -17.55 -19.55 33.34
C ALA A 18 -17.01 -20.20 32.05
N GLU A 19 -16.62 -21.48 32.12
CA GLU A 19 -16.21 -22.28 30.95
C GLU A 19 -17.36 -22.57 29.99
N LYS A 20 -18.57 -22.88 30.49
CA LYS A 20 -19.74 -23.14 29.64
C LYS A 20 -20.22 -21.84 28.98
N ALA A 21 -20.23 -20.73 29.72
CA ALA A 21 -20.50 -19.40 29.19
C ALA A 21 -19.45 -18.95 28.15
N ALA A 22 -18.16 -19.24 28.37
CA ALA A 22 -17.10 -18.93 27.43
C ALA A 22 -17.16 -19.81 26.16
N ALA A 23 -17.56 -21.08 26.29
CA ALA A 23 -17.77 -21.98 25.17
C ALA A 23 -18.97 -21.57 24.31
N GLU A 24 -20.08 -21.17 24.94
CA GLU A 24 -21.26 -20.64 24.25
C GLU A 24 -20.96 -19.29 23.57
N ALA A 25 -20.17 -18.42 24.21
CA ALA A 25 -19.72 -17.17 23.60
C ALA A 25 -18.81 -17.40 22.38
N LYS A 26 -17.87 -18.35 22.44
CA LYS A 26 -17.03 -18.76 21.29
C LYS A 26 -17.85 -19.40 20.16
N ALA A 27 -18.89 -20.16 20.49
CA ALA A 27 -19.80 -20.76 19.52
C ALA A 27 -20.73 -19.73 18.84
N SER A 28 -20.98 -18.60 19.51
CA SER A 28 -21.80 -17.49 18.98
C SER A 28 -21.03 -16.45 18.17
N ALA A 29 -19.69 -16.47 18.20
CA ALA A 29 -18.88 -15.56 17.40
C ALA A 29 -19.00 -15.96 15.91
N PRO A 30 -19.27 -15.00 15.00
CA PRO A 30 -19.32 -15.31 13.57
C PRO A 30 -17.99 -15.93 13.12
N GLN A 31 -18.05 -17.06 12.42
CA GLN A 31 -16.87 -17.69 11.83
C GLN A 31 -16.44 -16.86 10.63
N LEU A 32 -15.57 -15.89 10.87
CA LEU A 32 -14.97 -15.07 9.83
C LEU A 32 -13.99 -15.92 9.03
N GLN A 33 -14.21 -15.98 7.73
CA GLN A 33 -13.26 -16.51 6.78
C GLN A 33 -12.03 -15.62 6.78
N GLN A 34 -10.88 -16.24 6.94
CA GLN A 34 -9.57 -15.62 6.84
C GLN A 34 -8.80 -16.30 5.71
N ILE A 35 -7.80 -15.60 5.19
CA ILE A 35 -6.92 -16.19 4.19
C ILE A 35 -6.01 -17.27 4.83
N HIS A 36 -5.90 -18.42 4.17
CA HIS A 36 -4.99 -19.50 4.55
C HIS A 36 -4.72 -20.42 3.35
N GLU A 37 -3.69 -21.25 3.43
CA GLU A 37 -3.20 -22.07 2.30
C GLU A 37 -4.26 -23.01 1.71
N SER A 38 -5.16 -23.54 2.55
CA SER A 38 -6.24 -24.45 2.12
C SER A 38 -7.50 -23.75 1.59
N LEU A 39 -7.50 -22.42 1.45
CA LEU A 39 -8.65 -21.70 0.95
C LEU A 39 -8.77 -21.92 -0.57
N ASP A 40 -9.93 -22.40 -1.01
CA ASP A 40 -10.19 -22.69 -2.41
C ASP A 40 -10.22 -21.43 -3.27
N ARG A 41 -9.55 -21.47 -4.41
CA ARG A 41 -9.56 -20.40 -5.40
C ARG A 41 -10.96 -20.31 -6.04
N PRO A 42 -11.67 -19.17 -5.96
CA PRO A 42 -12.92 -18.96 -6.67
C PRO A 42 -12.77 -19.05 -8.20
N GLU A 43 -13.89 -19.27 -8.91
CA GLU A 43 -13.91 -19.29 -10.37
C GLU A 43 -13.51 -17.94 -10.98
N VAL A 44 -13.95 -16.85 -10.36
CA VAL A 44 -13.72 -15.47 -10.80
C VAL A 44 -13.03 -14.67 -9.70
N LEU A 45 -12.01 -13.91 -10.08
CA LEU A 45 -11.35 -12.94 -9.21
C LEU A 45 -11.40 -11.57 -9.88
N LEU A 46 -11.54 -10.52 -9.07
CA LEU A 46 -11.43 -9.13 -9.52
C LEU A 46 -9.99 -8.67 -9.36
N GLY A 47 -9.46 -7.95 -10.34
CA GLY A 47 -8.07 -7.54 -10.31
C GLY A 47 -7.81 -6.15 -10.88
N SER A 48 -6.62 -5.64 -10.59
CA SER A 48 -6.10 -4.38 -11.10
C SER A 48 -4.78 -4.61 -11.82
N THR A 49 -4.60 -4.00 -12.99
CA THR A 49 -3.35 -4.07 -13.75
C THR A 49 -2.61 -2.74 -13.69
N TYR A 50 -1.37 -2.78 -13.20
CA TYR A 50 -0.44 -1.67 -13.10
C TYR A 50 0.58 -1.74 -14.23
N LYS A 51 0.76 -0.63 -14.94
CA LYS A 51 1.74 -0.51 -16.03
C LYS A 51 3.01 0.14 -15.51
N ILE A 52 4.12 -0.58 -15.60
CA ILE A 52 5.46 -0.11 -15.28
C ILE A 52 6.23 0.08 -16.59
N LYS A 53 6.74 1.29 -16.81
CA LYS A 53 7.59 1.61 -17.96
C LYS A 53 8.86 2.27 -17.45
N THR A 54 9.97 1.54 -17.54
CA THR A 54 11.28 2.05 -17.13
C THR A 54 11.96 2.77 -18.30
N PRO A 55 12.84 3.75 -18.04
CA PRO A 55 13.65 4.37 -19.09
C PRO A 55 14.66 3.41 -19.73
N MET A 56 14.98 2.30 -19.04
CA MET A 56 16.00 1.34 -19.43
C MET A 56 15.48 0.23 -20.36
N SER A 57 14.16 0.12 -20.54
CA SER A 57 13.52 -0.92 -21.35
C SER A 57 12.54 -0.29 -22.34
N GLU A 58 12.60 -0.73 -23.59
CA GLU A 58 11.61 -0.34 -24.62
C GLU A 58 10.21 -0.91 -24.31
N HIS A 59 10.16 -2.05 -23.63
CA HIS A 59 8.92 -2.74 -23.32
C HIS A 59 8.44 -2.46 -21.90
N ALA A 60 7.13 -2.22 -21.77
CA ALA A 60 6.47 -2.09 -20.48
C ALA A 60 6.24 -3.46 -19.83
N LEU A 61 6.22 -3.46 -18.51
CA LEU A 61 5.87 -4.57 -17.66
C LEU A 61 4.48 -4.31 -17.05
N TYR A 62 3.62 -5.34 -17.04
CA TYR A 62 2.26 -5.27 -16.55
C TYR A 62 2.14 -6.17 -15.32
N VAL A 63 1.84 -5.57 -14.17
CA VAL A 63 1.61 -6.26 -12.90
C VAL A 63 0.10 -6.31 -12.66
N THR A 64 -0.51 -7.49 -12.75
CA THR A 64 -1.92 -7.70 -12.42
C THR A 64 -2.02 -8.34 -11.06
N ILE A 65 -2.76 -7.72 -10.14
CA ILE A 65 -3.02 -8.26 -8.81
C ILE A 65 -4.51 -8.56 -8.74
N ASN A 66 -4.84 -9.82 -8.47
CA ASN A 66 -6.21 -10.31 -8.32
C ASN A 66 -6.51 -10.53 -6.84
N ASP A 67 -7.71 -10.12 -6.44
CA ASP A 67 -8.19 -10.15 -5.07
C ASP A 67 -9.27 -11.19 -4.88
N ILE A 68 -9.27 -11.78 -3.68
CA ILE A 68 -10.40 -12.51 -3.15
C ILE A 68 -11.21 -11.61 -2.22
N VAL A 69 -12.53 -11.77 -2.25
CA VAL A 69 -13.44 -11.13 -1.29
C VAL A 69 -13.73 -12.13 -0.18
N LEU A 70 -13.35 -11.81 1.05
CA LEU A 70 -13.61 -12.60 2.24
C LEU A 70 -14.88 -12.08 2.93
N ASN A 71 -15.64 -12.96 3.56
CA ASN A 71 -16.84 -12.60 4.34
C ASN A 71 -17.87 -11.76 3.55
N GLN A 72 -18.02 -12.06 2.26
CA GLN A 72 -18.87 -11.31 1.34
C GLN A 72 -20.31 -11.19 1.86
N GLY A 73 -20.87 -9.98 1.80
CA GLY A 73 -22.24 -9.69 2.25
C GLY A 73 -22.39 -9.58 3.77
N THR A 74 -21.29 -9.48 4.52
CA THR A 74 -21.29 -9.23 5.98
C THR A 74 -20.62 -7.89 6.32
N GLU A 75 -20.75 -7.44 7.58
CA GLU A 75 -20.06 -6.24 8.07
C GLU A 75 -18.52 -6.38 8.11
N HIS A 76 -18.02 -7.60 7.93
CA HIS A 76 -16.60 -7.95 7.93
C HIS A 76 -16.08 -8.24 6.51
N GLU A 77 -16.80 -7.82 5.47
CA GLU A 77 -16.35 -7.95 4.09
C GLU A 77 -15.00 -7.25 3.90
N GLU A 78 -14.00 -8.01 3.47
CA GLU A 78 -12.66 -7.50 3.21
C GLU A 78 -12.12 -8.04 1.90
N ARG A 79 -11.27 -7.26 1.24
CA ARG A 79 -10.54 -7.67 0.04
C ARG A 79 -9.12 -8.02 0.40
N TRP A 80 -8.66 -9.17 -0.09
CA TRP A 80 -7.33 -9.68 0.16
C TRP A 80 -6.61 -10.00 -1.14
N PRO A 81 -5.33 -9.59 -1.33
CA PRO A 81 -4.59 -9.91 -2.53
C PRO A 81 -4.34 -11.41 -2.57
N PHE A 82 -4.71 -12.07 -3.67
CA PHE A 82 -4.74 -13.53 -3.76
C PHE A 82 -3.66 -14.08 -4.70
N GLU A 83 -3.53 -13.48 -5.89
CA GLU A 83 -2.52 -13.86 -6.87
C GLU A 83 -2.01 -12.63 -7.63
N VAL A 84 -0.75 -12.67 -8.05
CA VAL A 84 -0.15 -11.66 -8.91
C VAL A 84 0.28 -12.31 -10.22
N PHE A 85 0.22 -11.55 -11.32
CA PHE A 85 0.77 -11.92 -12.62
C PHE A 85 1.61 -10.77 -13.15
N ILE A 86 2.85 -11.08 -13.53
CA ILE A 86 3.74 -10.09 -14.12
C ILE A 86 4.04 -10.51 -15.56
N ASN A 87 3.71 -9.66 -16.51
CA ASN A 87 3.90 -9.92 -17.94
C ASN A 87 4.71 -8.81 -18.62
N SER A 88 5.58 -9.17 -19.56
CA SER A 88 6.37 -8.22 -20.34
C SER A 88 6.69 -8.82 -21.71
N LYS A 89 6.88 -7.94 -22.71
CA LYS A 89 7.47 -8.35 -24.00
C LYS A 89 8.99 -8.52 -23.91
N ASN A 90 9.62 -8.01 -22.84
CA ASN A 90 11.05 -8.18 -22.61
C ASN A 90 11.33 -9.59 -22.07
N MET A 91 12.04 -10.39 -22.85
CA MET A 91 12.37 -11.78 -22.52
C MET A 91 13.57 -11.91 -21.57
N ASP A 92 14.42 -10.88 -21.44
CA ASP A 92 15.62 -10.89 -20.57
C ASP A 92 15.25 -11.03 -19.09
N HIS A 93 14.00 -10.75 -18.76
CA HIS A 93 13.48 -10.77 -17.40
C HIS A 93 12.60 -11.98 -17.09
N PHE A 94 12.33 -12.84 -18.08
CA PHE A 94 11.27 -13.84 -17.98
C PHE A 94 11.43 -14.80 -16.81
N GLN A 95 12.63 -15.35 -16.59
CA GLN A 95 12.85 -16.37 -15.56
C GLN A 95 12.62 -15.84 -14.14
N TRP A 96 13.22 -14.70 -13.80
CA TRP A 96 13.06 -14.12 -12.46
C TRP A 96 11.67 -13.54 -12.27
N VAL A 97 11.04 -12.98 -13.31
CA VAL A 97 9.65 -12.51 -13.26
C VAL A 97 8.70 -13.66 -12.93
N VAL A 98 8.86 -14.82 -13.58
CA VAL A 98 8.05 -16.01 -13.30
C VAL A 98 8.28 -16.51 -11.88
N ALA A 99 9.53 -16.55 -11.41
CA ALA A 99 9.85 -16.94 -10.04
C ALA A 99 9.21 -15.99 -9.01
N LEU A 100 9.36 -14.67 -9.20
CA LEU A 100 8.81 -13.64 -8.33
C LEU A 100 7.27 -13.72 -8.27
N THR A 101 6.62 -13.87 -9.43
CA THR A 101 5.17 -14.01 -9.55
C THR A 101 4.65 -15.20 -8.72
N ARG A 102 5.35 -16.35 -8.78
CA ARG A 102 4.99 -17.55 -8.01
C ARG A 102 5.17 -17.36 -6.52
N VAL A 103 6.29 -16.76 -6.10
CA VAL A 103 6.61 -16.55 -4.68
C VAL A 103 5.62 -15.56 -4.05
N ILE A 104 5.38 -14.41 -4.68
CA ILE A 104 4.42 -13.42 -4.16
C ILE A 104 3.02 -14.04 -4.05
N SER A 105 2.54 -14.74 -5.08
CA SER A 105 1.24 -15.41 -5.04
C SER A 105 1.16 -16.53 -3.99
N ALA A 106 2.29 -17.16 -3.64
CA ALA A 106 2.33 -18.13 -2.55
C ALA A 106 2.21 -17.44 -1.19
N VAL A 107 2.91 -16.32 -0.99
CA VAL A 107 2.83 -15.52 0.25
C VAL A 107 1.41 -14.97 0.45
N PHE A 108 0.79 -14.43 -0.61
CA PHE A 108 -0.59 -13.95 -0.59
C PHE A 108 -1.60 -15.03 -0.15
N ARG A 109 -1.46 -16.25 -0.67
CA ARG A 109 -2.32 -17.40 -0.30
C ARG A 109 -2.03 -17.96 1.08
N LYS A 110 -0.81 -17.83 1.58
CA LYS A 110 -0.45 -18.29 2.93
C LYS A 110 -1.18 -17.51 4.02
N GLY A 111 -1.46 -16.23 3.76
CA GLY A 111 -2.07 -15.34 4.73
C GLY A 111 -1.10 -14.87 5.81
N GLY A 112 -1.65 -14.29 6.89
CA GLY A 112 -0.86 -13.54 7.88
C GLY A 112 -0.54 -12.13 7.40
N ASP A 113 0.47 -11.50 8.00
CA ASP A 113 0.91 -10.18 7.53
C ASP A 113 1.70 -10.32 6.22
N VAL A 114 1.10 -9.89 5.12
CA VAL A 114 1.72 -9.86 3.78
C VAL A 114 2.24 -8.48 3.40
N THR A 115 1.99 -7.45 4.23
CA THR A 115 2.35 -6.06 3.93
C THR A 115 3.87 -5.86 3.94
N PHE A 116 4.61 -6.67 4.70
CA PHE A 116 6.08 -6.66 4.72
C PHE A 116 6.72 -6.87 3.33
N LEU A 117 6.02 -7.56 2.40
CA LEU A 117 6.53 -7.74 1.03
C LEU A 117 6.80 -6.41 0.34
N VAL A 118 6.01 -5.37 0.65
CA VAL A 118 6.21 -4.03 0.11
C VAL A 118 7.59 -3.50 0.49
N ASP A 119 7.97 -3.61 1.76
CA ASP A 119 9.23 -3.07 2.26
C ASP A 119 10.41 -3.87 1.72
N GLU A 120 10.33 -5.21 1.72
CA GLU A 120 11.35 -6.09 1.16
C GLU A 120 11.59 -5.81 -0.32
N MET A 121 10.53 -5.61 -1.11
CA MET A 121 10.66 -5.31 -2.53
C MET A 121 11.23 -3.92 -2.78
N LYS A 122 10.83 -2.91 -2.00
CA LYS A 122 11.34 -1.53 -2.11
C LYS A 122 12.80 -1.39 -1.66
N ALA A 123 13.28 -2.32 -0.83
CA ALA A 123 14.68 -2.42 -0.42
C ALA A 123 15.59 -3.12 -1.45
N VAL A 124 15.05 -3.62 -2.57
CA VAL A 124 15.89 -4.18 -3.64
C VAL A 124 16.47 -3.06 -4.50
N PHE A 125 17.80 -3.03 -4.63
CA PHE A 125 18.53 -2.05 -5.42
C PHE A 125 19.05 -2.65 -6.73
N ASP A 126 18.96 -1.89 -7.80
CA ASP A 126 19.60 -2.22 -9.07
C ASP A 126 21.06 -1.76 -9.00
N PRO A 127 22.05 -2.62 -9.31
CA PRO A 127 23.46 -2.23 -9.32
C PRO A 127 23.77 -1.09 -10.31
N GLN A 128 22.88 -0.81 -11.26
CA GLN A 128 23.00 0.30 -12.22
C GLN A 128 22.46 1.64 -11.66
N GLY A 129 21.95 1.67 -10.42
CA GLY A 129 21.62 2.91 -9.71
C GLY A 129 20.18 3.42 -9.86
N GLY A 130 19.24 2.55 -10.28
CA GLY A 130 17.82 2.88 -10.36
C GLY A 130 17.46 3.90 -11.45
N TYR A 131 16.24 4.44 -11.40
CA TYR A 131 15.74 5.41 -12.38
C TYR A 131 14.62 6.28 -11.82
N PHE A 132 14.29 7.35 -12.54
CA PHE A 132 13.14 8.20 -12.22
C PHE A 132 11.94 7.78 -13.05
N LYS A 133 10.80 7.54 -12.39
CA LYS A 133 9.52 7.35 -13.07
C LYS A 133 8.85 8.72 -13.34
N PRO A 134 7.87 8.80 -14.26
CA PRO A 134 7.07 10.02 -14.45
C PRO A 134 6.51 10.53 -13.11
N GLY A 135 6.49 11.84 -12.91
CA GLY A 135 6.24 12.46 -11.60
C GLY A 135 7.49 12.66 -10.74
N GLY A 136 8.69 12.33 -11.25
CA GLY A 136 9.96 12.65 -10.59
C GLY A 136 10.28 11.81 -9.35
N LYS A 137 9.57 10.70 -9.15
CA LYS A 137 9.85 9.74 -8.06
C LYS A 137 10.95 8.77 -8.50
N PHE A 138 12.00 8.68 -7.70
CA PHE A 138 13.10 7.74 -7.86
C PHE A 138 12.67 6.33 -7.45
N MET A 139 13.01 5.36 -8.29
CA MET A 139 12.86 3.93 -8.07
C MET A 139 14.27 3.32 -8.02
N PRO A 140 14.68 2.69 -6.90
CA PRO A 140 16.02 2.11 -6.79
C PRO A 140 16.21 0.87 -7.66
N SER A 141 15.13 0.21 -8.08
CA SER A 141 15.14 -0.92 -9.03
C SER A 141 13.75 -1.12 -9.65
N LEU A 142 13.69 -1.98 -10.68
CA LEU A 142 12.42 -2.48 -11.22
C LEU A 142 11.61 -3.26 -10.17
N VAL A 143 12.28 -4.02 -9.29
CA VAL A 143 11.63 -4.76 -8.21
C VAL A 143 10.99 -3.81 -7.20
N ALA A 144 11.66 -2.71 -6.89
CA ALA A 144 11.11 -1.68 -6.02
C ALA A 144 9.89 -0.97 -6.62
N GLU A 145 9.84 -0.76 -7.95
CA GLU A 145 8.64 -0.23 -8.59
C GLU A 145 7.48 -1.23 -8.60
N ILE A 146 7.76 -2.54 -8.73
CA ILE A 146 6.74 -3.58 -8.51
C ILE A 146 6.23 -3.53 -7.07
N GLY A 147 7.12 -3.33 -6.08
CA GLY A 147 6.75 -3.10 -4.68
C GLY A 147 5.86 -1.88 -4.50
N ASP A 148 6.14 -0.76 -5.20
CA ASP A 148 5.31 0.45 -5.20
C ASP A 148 3.91 0.19 -5.78
N ALA A 149 3.80 -0.67 -6.82
CA ALA A 149 2.52 -1.08 -7.39
C ALA A 149 1.73 -1.97 -6.42
N ILE A 150 2.38 -2.90 -5.73
CA ILE A 150 1.76 -3.76 -4.71
C ILE A 150 1.29 -2.93 -3.51
N GLU A 151 2.10 -1.98 -3.03
CA GLU A 151 1.68 -1.06 -1.95
C GLU A 151 0.44 -0.27 -2.36
N SER A 152 0.46 0.32 -3.56
CA SER A 152 -0.67 1.10 -4.09
C SER A 152 -1.93 0.25 -4.14
N HIS A 153 -1.80 -1.03 -4.51
CA HIS A 153 -2.90 -1.98 -4.52
C HIS A 153 -3.40 -2.32 -3.10
N MET A 154 -2.50 -2.63 -2.17
CA MET A 154 -2.83 -2.94 -0.78
C MET A 154 -3.50 -1.76 -0.07
N LYS A 155 -3.10 -0.52 -0.39
CA LYS A 155 -3.81 0.69 0.07
C LYS A 155 -5.21 0.80 -0.54
N MET A 156 -5.35 0.53 -1.84
CA MET A 156 -6.63 0.59 -2.54
C MET A 156 -7.67 -0.38 -1.96
N ILE A 157 -7.25 -1.59 -1.59
CA ILE A 157 -8.13 -2.59 -0.96
C ILE A 157 -8.29 -2.41 0.56
N GLY A 158 -7.63 -1.41 1.16
CA GLY A 158 -7.72 -1.09 2.59
C GLY A 158 -6.86 -1.95 3.51
N LEU A 159 -5.97 -2.79 2.97
CA LEU A 159 -5.05 -3.64 3.74
C LEU A 159 -3.94 -2.81 4.40
N ILE A 160 -3.39 -1.83 3.67
CA ILE A 160 -2.47 -0.82 4.22
C ILE A 160 -3.27 0.46 4.44
N LYS A 161 -3.27 0.98 5.66
CA LYS A 161 -3.88 2.28 5.97
C LYS A 161 -2.94 3.39 5.51
N ASP A 162 -3.39 4.20 4.55
CA ASP A 162 -2.70 5.43 4.19
C ASP A 162 -3.21 6.57 5.08
N GLU A 163 -2.44 6.94 6.10
CA GLU A 163 -2.77 8.09 6.95
C GLU A 163 -2.58 9.43 6.20
N GLY A 164 -2.03 9.39 4.98
CA GLY A 164 -1.80 10.55 4.14
C GLY A 164 -0.87 11.57 4.80
N LEU A 165 -0.82 12.77 4.21
CA LEU A 165 -0.23 13.93 4.87
C LEU A 165 -1.30 14.57 5.74
N SER A 166 -0.96 14.91 6.98
CA SER A 166 -1.88 15.65 7.85
C SER A 166 -2.32 16.98 7.21
N GLU A 167 -3.49 17.51 7.58
CA GLU A 167 -3.96 18.81 7.08
C GLU A 167 -2.94 19.93 7.29
N HIS A 168 -2.24 19.88 8.43
CA HIS A 168 -1.16 20.81 8.73
C HIS A 168 0.01 20.68 7.75
N GLN A 169 0.45 19.45 7.45
CA GLN A 169 1.50 19.21 6.46
C GLN A 169 1.09 19.65 5.05
N MET A 170 -0.16 19.40 4.65
CA MET A 170 -0.67 19.85 3.36
C MET A 170 -0.68 21.38 3.26
N LYS A 171 -1.11 22.08 4.31
CA LYS A 171 -1.06 23.56 4.37
C LYS A 171 0.39 24.06 4.25
N LEU A 172 1.31 23.50 5.04
CA LEU A 172 2.72 23.88 5.00
C LEU A 172 3.33 23.69 3.61
N ILE A 173 3.04 22.57 2.94
CA ILE A 173 3.53 22.30 1.58
C ILE A 173 2.99 23.33 0.60
N ASN A 174 1.69 23.65 0.66
CA ASN A 174 1.07 24.64 -0.23
C ASN A 174 1.63 26.04 0.00
N GLU A 175 1.86 26.43 1.25
CA GLU A 175 2.51 27.70 1.61
C GLU A 175 3.93 27.77 1.03
N LYS A 176 4.72 26.71 1.21
CA LYS A 176 6.10 26.64 0.70
C LYS A 176 6.18 26.63 -0.82
N ARG A 177 5.23 25.98 -1.51
CA ARG A 177 5.09 26.05 -2.97
C ARG A 177 4.79 27.48 -3.43
N ALA A 178 3.81 28.14 -2.80
CA ALA A 178 3.45 29.51 -3.14
C ALA A 178 4.59 30.51 -2.86
N GLU A 179 5.36 30.29 -1.80
CA GLU A 179 6.56 31.06 -1.48
C GLU A 179 7.64 30.89 -2.55
N TYR A 180 7.94 29.65 -2.94
CA TYR A 180 8.89 29.37 -4.02
C TYR A 180 8.49 30.05 -5.34
N GLU A 181 7.21 30.01 -5.70
CA GLU A 181 6.68 30.66 -6.90
C GLU A 181 6.85 32.19 -6.88
N LYS A 182 6.66 32.82 -5.72
CA LYS A 182 6.86 34.27 -5.52
C LYS A 182 8.33 34.66 -5.66
N LEU A 183 9.24 33.91 -5.03
CA LEU A 183 10.68 34.19 -5.04
C LEU A 183 11.29 33.98 -6.43
N ASN A 184 10.82 32.98 -7.17
CA ASN A 184 11.37 32.61 -8.48
C ASN A 184 10.54 33.15 -9.66
N GLY A 185 9.75 34.21 -9.45
CA GLY A 185 9.17 35.04 -10.50
C GLY A 185 8.24 34.32 -11.49
N GLY A 186 7.42 33.36 -11.03
CA GLY A 186 6.47 32.67 -11.92
C GLY A 186 7.09 31.62 -12.84
N SER A 187 8.29 31.12 -12.51
CA SER A 187 8.93 29.96 -13.17
C SER A 187 8.14 28.65 -13.07
N ALA A 188 6.96 28.65 -12.43
CA ALA A 188 5.91 27.64 -12.57
C ALA A 188 5.59 27.33 -14.05
N ALA A 189 5.70 28.32 -14.96
CA ALA A 189 5.51 28.11 -16.39
C ALA A 189 6.61 27.21 -17.03
N LYS A 190 7.77 27.04 -16.39
CA LYS A 190 8.82 26.06 -16.79
C LYS A 190 8.73 24.73 -16.02
N ALA A 191 8.05 24.71 -14.87
CA ALA A 191 7.80 23.46 -14.12
C ALA A 191 6.88 22.50 -14.89
N ALA A 192 6.00 23.03 -15.75
CA ALA A 192 5.15 22.24 -16.65
C ALA A 192 5.93 21.53 -17.80
N ALA A 193 7.21 21.89 -18.03
CA ALA A 193 8.04 21.25 -19.05
C ALA A 193 8.83 20.03 -18.52
N ALA A 194 8.88 19.84 -17.20
CA ALA A 194 9.48 18.67 -16.57
C ALA A 194 8.36 17.69 -16.15
N ASP A 195 8.51 16.42 -16.51
CA ASP A 195 7.57 15.32 -16.21
C ASP A 195 7.27 15.12 -14.71
N SER A 196 7.94 15.86 -13.81
CA SER A 196 7.85 15.75 -12.36
C SER A 196 6.85 16.71 -11.70
N GLY A 197 6.42 17.79 -12.35
CA GLY A 197 5.57 18.81 -11.72
C GLY A 197 6.28 19.62 -10.61
N PHE A 198 7.61 19.53 -10.52
CA PHE A 198 8.46 20.25 -9.57
C PHE A 198 9.50 21.10 -10.29
N PRO A 199 10.13 22.08 -9.62
CA PRO A 199 11.16 22.91 -10.23
C PRO A 199 12.33 22.10 -10.81
N PRO A 200 12.92 22.53 -11.95
CA PRO A 200 13.97 21.76 -12.64
C PRO A 200 15.28 21.67 -11.84
N ASP A 201 15.52 22.63 -10.95
CA ASP A 201 16.64 22.69 -10.00
C ASP A 201 16.39 21.88 -8.72
N ALA A 202 15.24 21.22 -8.58
CA ALA A 202 14.91 20.45 -7.39
C ALA A 202 15.80 19.20 -7.21
N HIS A 203 16.24 18.98 -5.98
CA HIS A 203 17.03 17.82 -5.57
C HIS A 203 16.16 16.66 -5.07
N LEU A 204 16.75 15.46 -5.00
CA LEU A 204 16.10 14.26 -4.49
C LEU A 204 15.82 14.40 -2.98
N CYS A 205 14.58 14.18 -2.58
CA CYS A 205 14.20 14.03 -1.18
C CYS A 205 14.53 12.62 -0.68
N ASN A 206 15.32 12.51 0.40
CA ASN A 206 15.66 11.22 0.98
C ASN A 206 14.49 10.55 1.74
N LYS A 207 13.42 11.31 2.05
CA LYS A 207 12.24 10.78 2.75
C LYS A 207 11.21 10.19 1.80
N CYS A 208 10.87 10.90 0.72
CA CYS A 208 9.83 10.45 -0.23
C CYS A 208 10.37 10.05 -1.61
N ASN A 209 11.70 10.05 -1.79
CA ASN A 209 12.39 9.71 -3.04
C ASN A 209 11.89 10.53 -4.24
N THR A 210 11.37 11.72 -4.05
CA THR A 210 10.88 12.59 -5.14
C THR A 210 11.84 13.75 -5.35
N LYS A 211 12.14 14.09 -6.61
CA LYS A 211 12.88 15.31 -6.98
C LYS A 211 12.02 16.55 -6.74
N ALA A 212 11.97 16.98 -5.48
CA ALA A 212 11.10 18.05 -5.02
C ALA A 212 11.74 18.93 -3.93
N VAL A 213 13.02 18.72 -3.61
CA VAL A 213 13.73 19.53 -2.59
C VAL A 213 14.26 20.80 -3.22
N VAL A 214 13.88 21.94 -2.65
CA VAL A 214 14.36 23.27 -3.03
C VAL A 214 15.02 23.95 -1.83
N ILE A 215 15.82 24.99 -2.07
CA ILE A 215 16.33 25.85 -1.01
C ILE A 215 15.35 27.01 -0.84
N LEU A 216 14.73 27.09 0.35
CA LEU A 216 13.86 28.20 0.78
C LEU A 216 14.42 28.75 2.08
N ASP A 217 14.71 30.06 2.12
CA ASP A 217 15.30 30.74 3.28
C ASP A 217 16.59 30.08 3.83
N GLY A 218 17.42 29.57 2.92
CA GLY A 218 18.65 28.85 3.29
C GLY A 218 18.41 27.42 3.81
N CYS A 219 17.17 26.93 3.80
CA CYS A 219 16.83 25.58 4.23
C CYS A 219 16.42 24.65 3.08
N GLN A 220 16.85 23.38 3.14
CA GLN A 220 16.39 22.33 2.22
C GLN A 220 14.98 21.88 2.59
N THR A 221 13.99 22.20 1.74
CA THR A 221 12.57 21.89 1.94
C THR A 221 12.00 21.09 0.77
N CYS A 222 11.33 19.97 1.05
CA CYS A 222 10.66 19.13 0.06
C CYS A 222 9.24 19.60 -0.23
N LEU A 223 8.99 20.04 -1.47
CA LEU A 223 7.67 20.46 -1.95
C LEU A 223 6.69 19.30 -2.18
N ASN A 224 7.11 18.04 -1.99
CA ASN A 224 6.25 16.87 -2.15
C ASN A 224 5.72 16.33 -0.82
N CYS A 225 6.57 16.21 0.20
CA CYS A 225 6.21 15.61 1.50
C CYS A 225 6.41 16.52 2.71
N GLY A 226 6.86 17.76 2.50
CA GLY A 226 7.06 18.75 3.56
C GLY A 226 8.29 18.49 4.44
N ASP A 227 9.15 17.54 4.08
CA ASP A 227 10.40 17.28 4.79
C ASP A 227 11.34 18.48 4.72
N SER A 228 11.89 18.89 5.86
CA SER A 228 12.75 20.06 6.02
C SER A 228 13.94 19.70 6.91
N LYS A 229 15.13 20.19 6.56
CA LYS A 229 16.34 19.97 7.39
C LYS A 229 16.48 20.95 8.56
N CYS A 230 15.63 21.96 8.66
CA CYS A 230 15.77 23.03 9.66
C CYS A 230 14.64 23.04 10.71
N GLY A 231 13.75 22.03 10.67
CA GLY A 231 12.60 21.89 11.57
C GLY A 231 11.36 21.44 10.82
#